data_AF-A0A1M4T4Q4-F1
#
_entry.id   AF-A0A1M4T4Q4-F1
#
_cell.length_a   1.000
_cell.length_b   1.000
_cell.length_c   1.000
_cell.angle_alpha   90.00
_cell.angle_beta   90.00
_cell.angle_gamma   90.00
#
_symmetry.space_group_name_H-M   'P 1'
#
loop_
_entity.id
_entity.type
_entity.pdbx_description
1 polymer ?
#
loop_
_entity_poly.entity_id
_entity_poly.type
_entity_poly.pdbx_seq_one_letter_code
_entity_poly.pdbx_strand_id
1 'polypeptide(L)'
;MGKHKARIFKSELGIEQNDAELLKDLILSSLPDSLAEINFSDKYGTRYTVNLKIRIFGKESVLTTGWIIRSDENYPRLITCYVNT
;
A
#
# COMPACT_ATOMS: atom_id res chain seq x y z
N MET A 1 17.18 5.14 -4.06
CA MET A 1 15.94 5.10 -3.24
C MET A 1 15.32 3.70 -3.06
N GLY A 2 15.60 2.67 -3.89
CA GLY A 2 14.93 1.35 -3.75
C GLY A 2 15.50 0.36 -2.72
N LYS A 3 16.81 0.39 -2.45
CA LYS A 3 17.49 -0.60 -1.58
C LYS A 3 17.03 -0.59 -0.13
N HIS A 4 16.64 0.58 0.39
CA HIS A 4 16.13 0.70 1.76
C HIS A 4 14.70 0.15 1.87
N LYS A 5 13.85 0.36 0.87
CA LYS A 5 12.47 -0.15 0.89
C LYS A 5 12.45 -1.67 0.87
N ALA A 6 13.11 -2.32 -0.08
CA ALA A 6 13.14 -3.79 -0.15
C ALA A 6 13.68 -4.43 1.15
N ARG A 7 14.71 -3.81 1.77
CA ARG A 7 15.23 -4.25 3.06
C ARG A 7 14.21 -4.12 4.19
N ILE A 8 13.45 -3.03 4.25
CA ILE A 8 12.40 -2.82 5.24
C ILE A 8 11.28 -3.85 5.04
N PHE A 9 10.82 -4.07 3.81
CA PHE A 9 9.81 -5.10 3.54
C PHE A 9 10.27 -6.50 3.97
N LYS A 10 11.51 -6.88 3.70
CA LYS A 10 12.07 -8.14 4.17
C LYS A 10 12.22 -8.19 5.70
N SER A 11 12.67 -7.09 6.32
CA SER A 11 12.83 -6.99 7.78
C SER A 11 11.49 -7.10 8.52
N GLU A 12 10.52 -6.27 8.14
CA GLU A 12 9.28 -6.09 8.87
C GLU A 12 8.21 -7.11 8.49
N LEU A 13 8.21 -7.56 7.24
CA LEU A 13 7.15 -8.44 6.71
C LEU A 13 7.70 -9.78 6.20
N GLY A 14 9.02 -9.93 6.04
CA GLY A 14 9.60 -11.14 5.44
C GLY A 14 9.38 -11.24 3.92
N ILE A 15 8.87 -10.19 3.29
CA ILE A 15 8.55 -10.17 1.85
C ILE A 15 9.81 -10.00 1.01
N GLU A 16 9.96 -10.86 0.01
CA GLU A 16 10.98 -10.76 -1.04
C GLU A 16 10.36 -10.46 -2.41
N GLN A 17 11.20 -10.36 -3.45
CA GLN A 17 10.74 -10.02 -4.80
C GLN A 17 9.74 -11.04 -5.37
N ASN A 18 9.88 -12.32 -4.99
CA ASN A 18 8.99 -13.39 -5.44
C ASN A 18 7.61 -13.34 -4.77
N ASP A 19 7.46 -12.60 -3.67
CA ASP A 19 6.21 -12.47 -2.92
C ASP A 19 5.37 -11.26 -3.37
N ALA A 20 5.72 -10.62 -4.50
CA ALA A 20 5.06 -9.41 -4.96
C ALA A 20 3.56 -9.59 -5.23
N GLU A 21 3.15 -10.73 -5.81
CA GLU A 21 1.73 -11.05 -6.01
C GLU A 21 1.02 -11.30 -4.67
N LEU A 22 1.67 -11.99 -3.73
CA LEU A 22 1.13 -12.20 -2.39
C LEU A 22 0.90 -10.87 -1.66
N LEU A 23 1.84 -9.92 -1.74
CA LEU A 23 1.68 -8.58 -1.17
C LEU A 23 0.50 -7.84 -1.80
N LYS A 24 0.35 -7.93 -3.12
CA LYS A 24 -0.75 -7.29 -3.86
C LYS A 24 -2.09 -7.86 -3.43
N ASP A 25 -2.23 -9.18 -3.36
CA ASP A 25 -3.47 -9.82 -2.93
C ASP A 25 -3.82 -9.45 -1.48
N LEU A 26 -2.81 -9.40 -0.61
CA LEU A 26 -2.97 -8.96 0.78
C LEU A 26 -3.49 -7.53 0.85
N ILE A 27 -2.86 -6.60 0.13
CA ILE A 27 -3.30 -5.20 0.04
C ILE A 27 -4.76 -5.13 -0.41
N LEU A 28 -5.10 -5.79 -1.51
CA LEU A 28 -6.45 -5.74 -2.09
C LEU A 28 -7.50 -6.33 -1.14
N SER A 29 -7.16 -7.40 -0.42
CA SER A 29 -8.04 -8.04 0.55
C SER A 29 -8.28 -7.18 1.81
N SER A 30 -7.31 -6.35 2.21
CA SER A 30 -7.42 -5.48 3.38
C SER A 30 -8.06 -4.12 3.12
N LEU A 31 -8.14 -3.67 1.86
CA LEU A 31 -8.70 -2.35 1.50
C LEU A 31 -10.16 -2.13 1.95
N PRO A 32 -11.09 -3.09 1.77
CA PRO A 32 -12.51 -2.86 2.09
C PRO A 32 -12.77 -2.52 3.57
N ASP A 33 -11.97 -3.07 4.47
CA ASP A 33 -12.12 -2.90 5.92
C ASP A 33 -11.27 -1.74 6.48
N SER A 34 -10.59 -1.00 5.60
CA SER A 34 -9.63 0.03 5.99
C SER A 34 -10.15 1.45 5.75
N LEU A 35 -9.74 2.39 6.60
CA LEU A 35 -10.08 3.80 6.45
C LEU A 35 -9.18 4.46 5.40
N ALA A 36 -9.80 5.08 4.40
CA ALA A 36 -9.11 5.87 3.40
C ALA A 36 -9.15 7.36 3.75
N GLU A 37 -7.98 7.97 3.85
CA GLU A 37 -7.81 9.40 4.10
C GLU A 37 -7.58 10.14 2.78
N ILE A 38 -8.35 11.20 2.53
CA ILE A 38 -8.14 12.07 1.37
C ILE A 38 -7.00 13.03 1.70
N ASN A 39 -5.88 12.93 0.98
CA ASN A 39 -4.77 13.86 1.18
C ASN A 39 -4.93 15.12 0.34
N PHE A 40 -5.36 14.95 -0.92
CA PHE A 40 -5.35 16.03 -1.89
C PHE A 40 -6.28 15.70 -3.06
N SER A 41 -7.06 16.69 -3.51
CA SER A 41 -7.90 16.59 -4.71
C SER A 41 -7.60 17.78 -5.62
N ASP A 42 -7.28 17.50 -6.87
CA ASP A 42 -7.06 18.51 -7.91
C ASP A 42 -7.69 18.09 -9.24
N LYS A 43 -7.45 18.89 -10.29
CA LYS A 43 -7.97 18.62 -11.64
C LYS A 43 -7.48 17.31 -12.27
N TYR A 44 -6.42 16.69 -11.73
CA TYR A 44 -5.89 15.40 -12.19
C TYR A 44 -6.45 14.21 -11.40
N GLY A 45 -7.12 14.46 -10.27
CA GLY A 45 -7.82 13.45 -9.51
C GLY A 45 -7.66 13.62 -8.00
N THR A 46 -8.10 12.61 -7.27
CA THR A 46 -8.03 12.58 -5.80
C THR A 46 -7.02 11.54 -5.35
N ARG A 47 -6.12 11.95 -4.44
CA ARG A 47 -5.11 11.11 -3.81
C ARG A 47 -5.56 10.67 -2.44
N TYR A 48 -5.44 9.38 -2.17
CA TYR A 48 -5.83 8.74 -0.93
C TYR A 48 -4.64 8.08 -0.26
N THR A 49 -4.60 8.10 1.07
CA THR A 49 -3.70 7.29 1.89
C THR A 49 -4.54 6.28 2.64
N VAL A 50 -4.11 5.02 2.65
CA VAL A 50 -4.76 3.95 3.41
C VAL A 50 -3.71 3.23 4.24
N ASN A 51 -3.94 3.17 5.55
CA ASN A 51 -3.12 2.40 6.46
C ASN A 51 -3.73 1.02 6.66
N LEU A 52 -3.01 -0.01 6.20
CA LEU A 52 -3.44 -1.40 6.23
C LEU A 52 -2.69 -2.12 7.34
N LYS A 53 -3.43 -2.74 8.28
CA LYS A 53 -2.85 -3.70 9.22
C LYS A 53 -2.73 -5.03 8.50
N ILE A 54 -1.51 -5.47 8.26
CA ILE A 54 -1.25 -6.71 7.53
C ILE A 54 -0.49 -7.71 8.39
N ARG A 55 -0.85 -8.98 8.24
CA ARG A 55 -0.16 -10.11 8.87
C ARG A 55 0.30 -11.09 7.81
N ILE A 56 1.60 -11.36 7.78
CA ILE A 56 2.23 -12.23 6.77
C ILE A 56 3.49 -12.88 7.36
N PHE A 57 3.72 -14.15 7.03
CA PHE A 57 4.85 -14.94 7.54
C PHE A 57 5.04 -14.87 9.06
N GLY A 58 3.92 -14.79 9.81
CA GLY A 58 3.94 -14.67 11.28
C GLY A 58 4.29 -13.29 11.83
N LYS A 59 4.56 -12.30 10.97
CA LYS A 59 4.81 -10.91 11.34
C LYS A 59 3.57 -10.05 11.12
N GLU A 60 3.45 -8.99 11.90
CA GLU A 60 2.39 -8.00 11.78
C GLU A 60 3.02 -6.60 11.66
N SER A 61 2.53 -5.80 10.71
CA SER A 61 2.98 -4.42 10.56
C SER A 61 1.90 -3.55 9.91
N VAL A 62 2.09 -2.24 9.99
CA VAL A 62 1.24 -1.26 9.32
C VAL A 62 1.88 -0.88 7.98
N LEU A 63 1.18 -1.22 6.90
CA LEU A 63 1.55 -0.86 5.55
C LEU A 63 0.74 0.37 5.12
N THR A 64 1.43 1.48 4.85
CA THR A 64 0.80 2.66 4.27
C THR A 64 0.83 2.55 2.75
N THR A 65 -0.35 2.69 2.13
CA THR A 65 -0.53 2.66 0.68
C THR A 65 -1.09 4.01 0.20
N GLY A 66 -0.51 4.53 -0.87
CA GLY A 66 -0.94 5.75 -1.53
C GLY A 66 -1.61 5.43 -2.85
N TRP A 67 -2.79 5.99 -3.08
CA TRP A 67 -3.63 5.74 -4.24
C TRP A 67 -4.00 7.04 -4.94
N ILE A 68 -4.29 6.96 -6.23
CA ILE A 68 -4.93 8.03 -6.99
C ILE A 68 -6.14 7.48 -7.74
N ILE A 69 -7.27 8.17 -7.65
CA ILE A 69 -8.39 8.03 -8.58
C ILE A 69 -8.33 9.26 -9.48
N ARG A 70 -8.01 9.06 -10.77
CA ARG A 70 -7.91 10.17 -11.72
C ARG A 70 -9.29 10.71 -12.06
N SER A 71 -9.35 11.98 -12.48
CA SER A 71 -10.61 12.65 -12.82
C SER A 71 -11.39 11.96 -13.95
N ASP A 72 -10.69 11.27 -14.83
CA ASP A 72 -11.22 10.52 -15.98
C ASP A 72 -11.36 9.01 -15.72
N GLU A 73 -11.06 8.55 -14.50
CA GLU A 73 -11.11 7.15 -14.10
C GLU A 73 -12.08 6.95 -12.93
N ASN A 74 -12.71 5.78 -12.88
CA ASN A 74 -13.57 5.36 -11.76
C ASN A 74 -12.95 4.25 -10.90
N TYR A 75 -11.64 3.98 -11.09
CA TYR A 75 -10.91 2.96 -10.36
C TYR A 75 -9.61 3.55 -9.77
N PRO A 76 -9.20 3.10 -8.57
CA PRO A 76 -7.99 3.57 -7.92
C PRO A 76 -6.74 2.91 -8.50
N ARG A 77 -5.63 3.66 -8.52
CA ARG A 77 -4.30 3.18 -8.89
C ARG A 77 -3.33 3.32 -7.73
N LEU A 78 -2.61 2.26 -7.40
CA LEU A 78 -1.55 2.29 -6.40
C LEU A 78 -0.35 3.05 -6.97
N ILE A 79 0.11 4.08 -6.26
CA ILE A 79 1.28 4.90 -6.65
C ILE A 79 2.48 4.69 -5.72
N THR A 80 2.24 4.32 -4.46
CA THR A 80 3.30 4.03 -3.49
C THR A 80 2.79 3.09 -2.41
N CYS A 81 3.68 2.25 -1.89
CA CYS A 81 3.46 1.57 -0.62
C CYS A 81 4.77 1.56 0.17
N TYR A 82 4.66 1.59 1.50
CA TYR A 82 5.79 1.47 2.42
C TYR A 82 5.33 1.01 3.79
N VAL A 83 6.20 0.31 4.48
CA VAL A 83 5.97 -0.10 5.87
C VAL A 83 6.36 1.05 6.78
N ASN A 84 5.53 1.36 7.76
CA ASN A 84 5.89 2.30 8.82
C ASN A 84 6.82 1.57 9.81
N THR A 85 8.04 2.07 9.94
CA THR A 85 9.04 1.65 10.93
C THR A 85 9.05 2.59 12.12
#